data_AF-A0A0C3E6C8-F1
#
_entry.id   AF-A0A0C3E6C8-F1
#
_cell.length_a   1.000
_cell.length_b   1.000
_cell.length_c   1.000
_cell.angle_alpha   90.00
_cell.angle_beta   90.00
_cell.angle_gamma   90.00
#
_symmetry.space_group_name_H-M   'P 1'
#
loop_
_entity.id
_entity.type
_entity.pdbx_description
1 polymer ?
#
loop_
_entity_poly.entity_id
_entity_poly.type
_entity_poly.pdbx_seq_one_letter_code
_entity_poly.pdbx_strand_id
1 'polypeptide(L)'
;MPPSVLTMPLLGMKSAPELFKGDHSHIRNFLDHYEHLCALHNVIDDEEKVHSILQYCSTKVQETIEGMIHYHIPDWDRLKHDLLKYFDADLSDERFYERDLKNFVVNSMHRPIHSLIAFRSYNRDFICIGGWLRNQGRISEDEFNHYFWAGLPSSFCHLINSHLLLLNPNLDVTHPFSYSEVTKAAEQLLCRDRFDAE
;
A
#
# COMPACT_ATOMS: atom_id res chain seq x y z
N MET A 1 1.76 -10.40 36.71
CA MET A 1 2.91 -9.48 36.84
C MET A 1 2.48 -8.13 36.30
N PRO A 2 2.89 -7.00 36.89
CA PRO A 2 2.65 -5.72 36.25
C PRO A 2 3.40 -5.69 34.91
N PRO A 3 2.74 -5.26 33.82
CA PRO A 3 3.37 -5.18 32.51
C PRO A 3 4.53 -4.16 32.51
N SER A 4 5.66 -4.53 31.89
CA SER A 4 6.92 -3.76 31.83
C SER A 4 7.76 -4.19 30.62
N VAL A 5 8.85 -3.45 30.32
CA VAL A 5 9.80 -3.78 29.23
C VAL A 5 10.29 -5.24 29.28
N LEU A 6 10.44 -5.81 30.47
CA LEU A 6 10.89 -7.20 30.68
C LEU A 6 9.91 -8.25 30.12
N THR A 7 8.66 -7.86 29.87
CA THR A 7 7.64 -8.73 29.29
C THR A 7 7.55 -8.63 27.77
N MET A 8 8.26 -7.67 27.15
CA MET A 8 8.29 -7.52 25.71
C MET A 8 8.99 -8.72 25.04
N PRO A 9 8.47 -9.21 23.91
CA PRO A 9 9.00 -10.37 23.23
C PRO A 9 10.41 -10.13 22.69
N LEU A 10 11.30 -11.09 22.89
CA LEU A 10 12.64 -11.09 22.30
C LEU A 10 12.57 -11.18 20.77
N LEU A 11 13.53 -10.56 20.10
CA LEU A 11 13.66 -10.64 18.65
C LEU A 11 13.65 -12.11 18.17
N GLY A 12 12.82 -12.41 17.17
CA GLY A 12 12.64 -13.77 16.64
C GLY A 12 11.51 -14.57 17.30
N MET A 13 10.89 -14.06 18.36
CA MET A 13 9.61 -14.59 18.85
C MET A 13 8.47 -14.20 17.90
N LYS A 14 7.42 -15.04 17.81
CA LYS A 14 6.28 -14.80 16.89
C LYS A 14 5.56 -13.46 17.09
N SER A 15 5.63 -12.90 18.29
CA SER A 15 4.99 -11.63 18.66
C SER A 15 5.95 -10.45 18.63
N ALA A 16 7.24 -10.67 18.31
CA ALA A 16 8.20 -9.58 18.18
C ALA A 16 8.11 -8.91 16.80
N PRO A 17 8.36 -7.59 16.73
CA PRO A 17 8.62 -6.90 15.48
C PRO A 17 9.76 -7.57 14.69
N GLU A 18 9.68 -7.48 13.38
CA GLU A 18 10.79 -7.86 12.52
C GLU A 18 12.00 -6.94 12.78
N LEU A 19 13.20 -7.48 12.59
CA LEU A 19 14.45 -6.73 12.78
C LEU A 19 14.51 -5.55 11.80
N PHE A 20 14.49 -4.33 12.32
CA PHE A 20 14.61 -3.13 11.52
C PHE A 20 16.07 -2.85 11.13
N LYS A 21 16.30 -2.77 9.81
CA LYS A 21 17.64 -2.63 9.21
C LYS A 21 17.93 -1.23 8.66
N GLY A 22 17.04 -0.26 8.92
CA GLY A 22 17.19 1.11 8.41
C GLY A 22 16.56 1.32 7.03
N ASP A 23 15.61 0.47 6.64
CA ASP A 23 14.93 0.59 5.35
C ASP A 23 13.83 1.65 5.39
N HIS A 24 13.91 2.64 4.50
CA HIS A 24 12.98 3.76 4.43
C HIS A 24 11.52 3.32 4.23
N SER A 25 11.26 2.21 3.52
CA SER A 25 9.90 1.72 3.26
C SER A 25 9.25 1.02 4.47
N HIS A 26 10.06 0.63 5.47
CA HIS A 26 9.60 -0.13 6.63
C HIS A 26 9.58 0.68 7.94
N ILE A 27 10.22 1.86 8.00
CA ILE A 27 10.37 2.62 9.25
C ILE A 27 9.01 2.95 9.90
N ARG A 28 7.99 3.34 9.13
CA ARG A 28 6.66 3.66 9.69
C ARG A 28 5.98 2.44 10.31
N ASN A 29 5.87 1.36 9.53
CA ASN A 29 5.28 0.12 10.01
C ASN A 29 6.03 -0.44 11.22
N PHE A 30 7.36 -0.30 11.23
CA PHE A 30 8.19 -0.69 12.37
C PHE A 30 7.85 0.11 13.63
N LEU A 31 7.80 1.45 13.53
CA LEU A 31 7.47 2.33 14.65
C LEU A 31 6.03 2.10 15.15
N ASP A 32 5.07 1.97 14.24
CA ASP A 32 3.68 1.69 14.61
C ASP A 32 3.56 0.35 15.34
N HIS A 33 4.21 -0.71 14.84
CA HIS A 33 4.20 -2.01 15.49
C HIS A 33 4.87 -1.94 16.88
N TYR A 34 5.99 -1.24 16.98
CA TYR A 34 6.66 -1.02 18.24
C TYR A 34 5.78 -0.27 19.26
N GLU A 35 5.08 0.78 18.86
CA GLU A 35 4.15 1.52 19.74
C GLU A 35 2.97 0.66 20.21
N HIS A 36 2.40 -0.17 19.31
CA HIS A 36 1.37 -1.13 19.69
C HIS A 36 1.89 -2.15 20.71
N LEU A 37 3.15 -2.58 20.56
CA LEU A 37 3.79 -3.49 21.50
C LEU A 37 4.02 -2.83 22.86
N CYS A 38 4.49 -1.59 22.88
CA CYS A 38 4.60 -0.80 24.11
C CYS A 38 3.24 -0.66 24.81
N ALA A 39 2.17 -0.36 24.06
CA ALA A 39 0.83 -0.26 24.62
C ALA A 39 0.34 -1.60 25.20
N LEU A 40 0.57 -2.71 24.49
CA LEU A 40 0.19 -4.06 24.96
C LEU A 40 0.93 -4.45 26.24
N HIS A 41 2.20 -4.07 26.35
CA HIS A 41 3.07 -4.35 27.48
C HIS A 41 3.17 -3.19 28.49
N ASN A 42 2.25 -2.22 28.41
CA ASN A 42 2.13 -1.06 29.30
C ASN A 42 3.45 -0.32 29.54
N VAL A 43 4.28 -0.24 28.50
CA VAL A 43 5.50 0.57 28.48
C VAL A 43 5.07 1.99 28.13
N ILE A 44 4.83 2.78 29.17
CA ILE A 44 4.30 4.15 29.04
C ILE A 44 5.44 5.16 29.08
N ASP A 45 6.47 4.87 29.86
CA ASP A 45 7.57 5.79 30.12
C ASP A 45 8.49 5.94 28.91
N ASP A 46 8.90 7.18 28.65
CA ASP A 46 9.71 7.50 27.48
C ASP A 46 11.15 6.98 27.61
N GLU A 47 11.71 6.92 28.82
CA GLU A 47 13.02 6.29 29.06
C GLU A 47 12.96 4.82 28.68
N GLU A 48 11.91 4.11 29.12
CA GLU A 48 11.72 2.70 28.77
C GLU A 48 11.54 2.50 27.25
N LYS A 49 10.81 3.37 26.57
CA LYS A 49 10.60 3.26 25.11
C LYS A 49 11.89 3.49 24.33
N VAL A 50 12.56 4.60 24.61
CA VAL A 50 13.78 5.02 23.92
C VAL A 50 14.88 3.96 24.00
N HIS A 51 15.00 3.24 25.11
CA HIS A 51 15.97 2.16 25.26
C HIS A 51 15.50 0.83 24.65
N SER A 52 14.24 0.46 24.84
CA SER A 52 13.74 -0.86 24.42
C SER A 52 13.58 -1.01 22.90
N ILE A 53 13.43 0.09 22.14
CA ILE A 53 13.38 0.03 20.68
C ILE A 53 14.65 -0.60 20.07
N LEU A 54 15.81 -0.42 20.72
CA LEU A 54 17.11 -0.93 20.25
C LEU A 54 17.10 -2.46 20.07
N GLN A 55 16.34 -3.18 20.90
CA GLN A 55 16.18 -4.64 20.83
C GLN A 55 15.68 -5.13 19.47
N TYR A 56 14.95 -4.28 18.74
CA TYR A 56 14.36 -4.60 17.45
C TYR A 56 15.10 -3.96 16.28
N CYS A 57 16.25 -3.33 16.54
CA CYS A 57 17.08 -2.66 15.54
C CYS A 57 18.35 -3.47 15.25
N SER A 58 18.84 -3.41 14.01
CA SER A 58 20.18 -3.91 13.65
C SER A 58 21.28 -3.07 14.31
N THR A 59 22.49 -3.61 14.47
CA THR A 59 23.63 -2.92 15.10
C THR A 59 23.89 -1.52 14.53
N LYS A 60 23.89 -1.39 13.19
CA LYS A 60 24.08 -0.08 12.53
C LYS A 60 22.99 0.93 12.91
N VAL A 61 21.74 0.47 13.00
CA VAL A 61 20.62 1.32 13.40
C VAL A 61 20.72 1.68 14.87
N GLN A 62 21.09 0.74 15.74
CA GLN A 62 21.32 1.01 17.17
C GLN A 62 22.37 2.10 17.37
N GLU A 63 23.54 1.97 16.73
CA GLU A 63 24.61 2.98 16.78
C GLU A 63 24.14 4.35 16.28
N THR A 64 23.22 4.38 15.31
CA THR A 64 22.63 5.62 14.80
C THR A 64 21.69 6.26 15.84
N ILE A 65 20.83 5.45 16.48
CA ILE A 65 19.88 5.88 17.50
C ILE A 65 20.61 6.37 18.75
N GLU A 66 21.63 5.64 19.20
CA GLU A 66 22.46 6.00 20.34
C GLU A 66 23.20 7.33 20.13
N GLY A 67 23.42 7.76 18.88
CA GLY A 67 23.99 9.07 18.55
C GLY A 67 22.98 10.22 18.55
N MET A 68 21.68 9.97 18.71
CA MET A 68 20.63 11.00 18.68
C MET A 68 20.44 11.69 20.03
N ILE A 69 20.16 12.98 20.02
CA ILE A 69 19.97 13.77 21.25
C ILE A 69 18.78 13.29 22.08
N HIS A 70 17.68 12.91 21.42
CA HIS A 70 16.45 12.44 22.07
C HIS A 70 16.54 10.99 22.57
N TYR A 71 17.66 10.31 22.32
CA TYR A 71 18.01 9.08 23.00
C TYR A 71 18.59 9.37 24.40
N HIS A 72 19.49 10.34 24.51
CA HIS A 72 20.11 10.73 25.78
C HIS A 72 19.23 11.61 26.66
N ILE A 73 18.31 12.35 26.06
CA ILE A 73 17.25 13.10 26.75
C ILE A 73 15.94 12.44 26.33
N PRO A 74 15.46 11.42 27.07
CA PRO A 74 14.35 10.59 26.62
C PRO A 74 13.11 11.42 26.30
N ASP A 75 12.75 11.42 25.02
CA ASP A 75 11.54 12.04 24.48
C ASP A 75 11.15 11.17 23.28
N TRP A 76 10.15 10.29 23.49
CA TRP A 76 9.78 9.29 22.49
C TRP A 76 9.26 9.96 21.21
N ASP A 77 8.42 10.98 21.36
CA ASP A 77 7.79 11.65 20.22
C ASP A 77 8.83 12.35 19.34
N ARG A 78 9.84 12.99 19.95
CA ARG A 78 10.95 13.60 19.21
C ARG A 78 11.90 12.57 18.62
N LEU A 79 12.21 11.49 19.34
CA LEU A 79 13.02 10.41 18.79
C LEU A 79 12.32 9.76 17.58
N LYS A 80 11.01 9.52 17.67
CA LYS A 80 10.18 9.04 16.57
C LYS A 80 10.28 9.96 15.35
N HIS A 81 10.20 11.28 15.57
CA HIS A 81 10.35 12.25 14.49
C HIS A 81 11.75 12.21 13.85
N ASP A 82 12.81 12.14 14.67
CA ASP A 82 14.19 11.99 14.17
C ASP A 82 14.37 10.70 13.38
N LEU A 83 13.84 9.58 13.87
CA LEU A 83 13.86 8.28 13.18
C LEU A 83 13.18 8.37 11.82
N LEU A 84 11.99 8.97 11.75
CA LEU A 84 11.29 9.16 10.48
C LEU A 84 12.11 10.03 9.51
N LYS A 85 12.75 11.08 10.01
CA LYS A 85 13.55 12.00 9.20
C LYS A 85 14.84 11.36 8.69
N TYR A 86 15.64 10.75 9.58
CA TYR A 86 16.98 10.25 9.24
C TYR A 86 16.97 8.91 8.50
N PHE A 87 15.88 8.14 8.58
CA PHE A 87 15.66 6.97 7.73
C PHE A 87 14.81 7.30 6.49
N ASP A 88 14.71 8.58 6.11
CA ASP A 88 14.03 9.06 4.90
C ASP A 88 12.63 8.45 4.72
N ALA A 89 11.80 8.46 5.77
CA ALA A 89 10.43 7.94 5.69
C ALA A 89 9.63 8.58 4.54
N ASP A 90 9.97 9.82 4.16
CA ASP A 90 9.36 10.53 3.05
C ASP A 90 9.69 9.90 1.68
N LEU A 91 10.81 9.19 1.51
CA LEU A 91 11.06 8.38 0.30
C LEU A 91 10.06 7.22 0.18
N SER A 92 9.54 6.71 1.31
CA SER A 92 8.45 5.72 1.27
C SER A 92 7.10 6.32 0.85
N ASP A 93 6.93 7.64 1.00
CA ASP A 93 5.79 8.37 0.40
C ASP A 93 5.92 8.51 -1.11
N GLU A 94 7.01 8.07 -1.71
CA GLU A 94 7.18 7.95 -3.17
C GLU A 94 7.10 6.48 -3.65
N ARG A 95 6.31 5.64 -2.97
CA ARG A 95 6.16 4.20 -3.26
C ARG A 95 5.97 3.87 -4.74
N PHE A 96 5.21 4.69 -5.47
CA PHE A 96 5.03 4.56 -6.91
C PHE A 96 5.22 5.91 -7.60
N TYR A 97 5.65 5.88 -8.85
CA TYR A 97 5.72 7.03 -9.74
C TYR A 97 4.75 6.84 -10.91
N GLU A 98 4.38 7.93 -11.57
CA GLU A 98 3.52 7.86 -12.77
C GLU A 98 4.11 6.97 -13.88
N ARG A 99 5.46 6.87 -13.96
CA ARG A 99 6.14 5.92 -14.86
C ARG A 99 5.79 4.45 -14.56
N ASP A 100 5.58 4.09 -13.30
CA ASP A 100 5.24 2.73 -12.89
C ASP A 100 3.83 2.38 -13.34
N LEU A 101 2.91 3.35 -13.29
CA LEU A 101 1.56 3.21 -13.83
C LEU A 101 1.57 3.08 -15.36
N LYS A 102 2.35 3.91 -16.06
CA LYS A 102 2.54 3.81 -17.52
C LYS A 102 3.10 2.46 -17.93
N ASN A 103 4.12 1.97 -17.21
CA ASN A 103 4.71 0.65 -17.43
C ASN A 103 3.69 -0.47 -17.18
N PHE A 104 2.89 -0.37 -16.11
CA PHE A 104 1.80 -1.31 -15.84
C PHE A 104 0.83 -1.37 -17.01
N VAL A 105 0.35 -0.22 -17.50
CA VAL A 105 -0.59 -0.11 -18.62
C VAL A 105 -0.07 -0.80 -19.88
N VAL A 106 1.17 -0.51 -20.28
CA VAL A 106 1.82 -1.14 -21.45
C VAL A 106 1.94 -2.66 -21.26
N ASN A 107 2.27 -3.12 -20.06
CA ASN A 107 2.41 -4.55 -19.80
C ASN A 107 1.06 -5.27 -19.72
N SER A 108 0.01 -4.62 -19.21
CA SER A 108 -1.29 -5.23 -18.95
C SER A 108 -2.16 -5.28 -20.20
N MET A 109 -2.06 -4.30 -21.11
CA MET A 109 -2.88 -4.26 -22.33
C MET A 109 -2.65 -5.46 -23.26
N HIS A 110 -1.51 -6.16 -23.12
CA HIS A 110 -1.19 -7.36 -23.89
C HIS A 110 -1.59 -8.67 -23.19
N ARG A 111 -2.09 -8.62 -21.94
CA ARG A 111 -2.43 -9.80 -21.16
C ARG A 111 -3.93 -10.12 -21.27
N PRO A 112 -4.32 -11.24 -21.90
CA PRO A 112 -5.73 -11.52 -22.10
C PRO A 112 -6.50 -11.72 -20.79
N ILE A 113 -7.74 -11.21 -20.73
CA ILE A 113 -8.66 -11.35 -19.60
C ILE A 113 -9.87 -12.15 -20.06
N HIS A 114 -9.93 -13.42 -19.66
CA HIS A 114 -11.00 -14.35 -20.02
C HIS A 114 -11.85 -14.82 -18.83
N SER A 115 -11.51 -14.39 -17.61
CA SER A 115 -12.19 -14.84 -16.41
C SER A 115 -12.26 -13.75 -15.36
N LEU A 116 -13.25 -13.88 -14.47
CA LEU A 116 -13.40 -12.99 -13.33
C LEU A 116 -12.17 -12.99 -12.41
N ILE A 117 -11.46 -14.12 -12.28
CA ILE A 117 -10.21 -14.19 -11.50
C ILE A 117 -9.13 -13.33 -12.15
N ALA A 118 -8.94 -13.45 -13.46
CA ALA A 118 -7.95 -12.66 -14.20
C ALA A 118 -8.27 -11.16 -14.09
N PHE A 119 -9.54 -10.78 -14.27
CA PHE A 119 -9.98 -9.39 -14.13
C PHE A 119 -9.76 -8.84 -12.72
N ARG A 120 -10.07 -9.62 -11.67
CA ARG A 120 -9.82 -9.23 -10.28
C ARG A 120 -8.32 -9.10 -9.96
N SER A 121 -7.47 -9.92 -10.59
CA SER A 121 -6.02 -9.77 -10.45
C SER A 121 -5.55 -8.46 -11.06
N TYR A 122 -5.98 -8.16 -12.29
CA TYR A 122 -5.71 -6.88 -12.95
C TYR A 122 -6.13 -5.69 -12.09
N ASN A 123 -7.33 -5.75 -11.50
CA ASN A 123 -7.82 -4.71 -10.60
C ASN A 123 -6.94 -4.51 -9.37
N ARG A 124 -6.53 -5.58 -8.69
CA ARG A 124 -5.65 -5.47 -7.52
C ARG A 124 -4.32 -4.81 -7.87
N ASP A 125 -3.71 -5.24 -8.98
CA ASP A 125 -2.42 -4.72 -9.41
C ASP A 125 -2.53 -3.24 -9.82
N PHE A 126 -3.61 -2.87 -10.53
CA PHE A 126 -3.88 -1.48 -10.90
C PHE A 126 -4.16 -0.60 -9.68
N ILE A 127 -5.02 -1.02 -8.75
CA ILE A 127 -5.36 -0.27 -7.53
C ILE A 127 -4.10 -0.05 -6.69
N CYS A 128 -3.21 -1.04 -6.62
CA CYS A 128 -1.95 -0.93 -5.89
C CYS A 128 -1.12 0.29 -6.33
N ILE A 129 -1.03 0.52 -7.65
CA ILE A 129 -0.22 1.60 -8.23
C ILE A 129 -1.07 2.87 -8.42
N GLY A 130 -2.11 2.79 -9.24
CA GLY A 130 -2.94 3.93 -9.62
C GLY A 130 -3.77 4.47 -8.45
N GLY A 131 -4.29 3.58 -7.60
CA GLY A 131 -5.09 3.98 -6.43
C GLY A 131 -4.23 4.70 -5.40
N TRP A 132 -3.00 4.23 -5.21
CA TRP A 132 -2.03 4.91 -4.37
C TRP A 132 -1.65 6.29 -4.95
N LEU A 133 -1.32 6.39 -6.24
CA LEU A 133 -0.98 7.67 -6.89
C LEU A 133 -2.13 8.70 -6.79
N ARG A 134 -3.37 8.25 -7.00
CA ARG A 134 -4.56 9.10 -6.90
C ARG A 134 -4.79 9.59 -5.47
N ASN A 135 -4.66 8.71 -4.47
CA ASN A 135 -4.86 9.09 -3.07
C ASN A 135 -3.79 10.07 -2.58
N GLN A 136 -2.60 10.05 -3.16
CA GLN A 136 -1.55 11.05 -2.93
C GLN A 136 -1.73 12.35 -3.75
N GLY A 137 -2.83 12.47 -4.51
CA GLY A 137 -3.11 13.65 -5.35
C GLY A 137 -2.17 13.80 -6.54
N ARG A 138 -1.45 12.74 -6.92
CA ARG A 138 -0.46 12.78 -8.02
C ARG A 138 -1.07 12.57 -9.39
N ILE A 139 -2.26 11.99 -9.44
CA ILE A 139 -3.10 11.89 -10.63
C ILE A 139 -4.54 12.25 -10.24
N SER A 140 -5.26 12.84 -11.18
CA SER A 140 -6.69 13.13 -11.08
C SER A 140 -7.55 11.86 -11.22
N GLU A 141 -8.84 11.99 -10.89
CA GLU A 141 -9.82 10.92 -11.11
C GLU A 141 -9.95 10.56 -12.61
N ASP A 142 -9.92 11.57 -13.49
CA ASP A 142 -9.95 11.37 -14.94
C ASP A 142 -8.73 10.61 -15.45
N GLU A 143 -7.52 10.95 -14.98
CA GLU A 143 -6.29 10.22 -15.32
C GLU A 143 -6.33 8.79 -14.79
N PHE A 144 -6.81 8.58 -13.56
CA PHE A 144 -7.00 7.24 -13.00
C PHE A 144 -7.95 6.39 -13.86
N ASN A 145 -9.10 6.94 -14.25
CA ASN A 145 -10.06 6.28 -15.14
C ASN A 145 -9.47 6.00 -16.53
N HIS A 146 -8.74 6.97 -17.09
CA HIS A 146 -8.06 6.82 -18.37
C HIS A 146 -7.02 5.69 -18.35
N TYR A 147 -6.14 5.67 -17.36
CA TYR A 147 -5.11 4.63 -17.23
C TYR A 147 -5.72 3.25 -16.97
N PHE A 148 -6.82 3.16 -16.22
CA PHE A 148 -7.52 1.91 -16.02
C PHE A 148 -8.04 1.36 -17.35
N TRP A 149 -8.74 2.19 -18.13
CA TRP A 149 -9.25 1.79 -19.43
C TRP A 149 -8.12 1.42 -20.40
N ALA A 150 -7.06 2.23 -20.47
CA ALA A 150 -5.92 2.02 -21.37
C ALA A 150 -5.12 0.75 -21.05
N GLY A 151 -5.12 0.30 -19.79
CA GLY A 151 -4.43 -0.90 -19.36
C GLY A 151 -5.18 -2.20 -19.67
N LEU A 152 -6.45 -2.13 -20.06
CA LEU A 152 -7.23 -3.30 -20.43
C LEU A 152 -6.88 -3.78 -21.86
N PRO A 153 -6.97 -5.08 -22.13
CA PRO A 153 -6.75 -5.59 -23.49
C PRO A 153 -7.82 -5.08 -24.46
N SER A 154 -7.40 -4.68 -25.66
CA SER A 154 -8.28 -4.11 -26.68
C SER A 154 -9.54 -4.97 -26.95
N SER A 155 -9.39 -6.29 -27.07
CA SER A 155 -10.51 -7.22 -27.25
C SER A 155 -11.53 -7.17 -26.09
N PHE A 156 -11.04 -6.99 -24.87
CA PHE A 156 -11.89 -6.90 -23.68
C PHE A 156 -12.52 -5.51 -23.55
N CYS A 157 -11.79 -4.43 -23.89
CA CYS A 157 -12.34 -3.09 -23.99
C CYS A 157 -13.52 -3.02 -24.96
N HIS A 158 -13.40 -3.66 -26.14
CA HIS A 158 -14.50 -3.72 -27.11
C HIS A 158 -15.75 -4.39 -26.55
N LEU A 159 -15.58 -5.49 -25.80
CA LEU A 159 -16.69 -6.20 -25.16
C LEU A 159 -17.36 -5.34 -24.09
N ILE A 160 -16.57 -4.70 -23.22
CA ILE A 160 -17.09 -3.81 -22.18
C ILE A 160 -17.81 -2.62 -22.80
N ASN A 161 -17.21 -1.95 -23.79
CA ASN A 161 -17.82 -0.79 -24.46
C ASN A 161 -19.15 -1.14 -25.11
N SER A 162 -19.23 -2.30 -25.77
CA SER A 162 -20.48 -2.78 -26.37
C SER A 162 -21.56 -3.02 -25.32
N HIS A 163 -21.20 -3.60 -24.18
CA HIS A 163 -22.12 -3.83 -23.07
C HIS A 163 -22.58 -2.52 -22.41
N LEU A 164 -21.67 -1.56 -22.22
CA LEU A 164 -21.99 -0.23 -21.68
C LEU A 164 -22.96 0.54 -22.57
N LEU A 165 -22.73 0.55 -23.89
CA LEU A 165 -23.63 1.19 -24.87
C LEU A 165 -25.01 0.53 -24.93
N LEU A 166 -25.07 -0.79 -24.70
CA LEU A 166 -26.35 -1.50 -24.63
C LEU A 166 -27.15 -1.11 -23.38
N LEU A 167 -26.48 -0.88 -22.25
CA LEU A 167 -27.11 -0.42 -21.02
C LEU A 167 -27.48 1.07 -21.06
N ASN A 168 -26.66 1.91 -21.72
CA ASN A 168 -26.90 3.33 -21.87
C ASN A 168 -26.50 3.81 -23.29
N PRO A 169 -27.45 3.91 -24.23
CA PRO A 169 -27.18 4.37 -25.60
C PRO A 169 -26.71 5.82 -25.71
N ASN A 170 -26.96 6.65 -24.68
CA ASN A 170 -26.55 8.06 -24.65
C ASN A 170 -25.23 8.27 -23.87
N LEU A 171 -24.46 7.19 -23.66
CA LEU A 171 -23.19 7.26 -22.96
C LEU A 171 -22.21 8.17 -23.72
N ASP A 172 -21.61 9.10 -22.99
CA ASP A 172 -20.56 9.95 -23.55
C ASP A 172 -19.26 9.15 -23.68
N VAL A 173 -18.82 8.94 -24.92
CA VAL A 173 -17.58 8.22 -25.26
C VAL A 173 -16.37 9.14 -25.42
N THR A 174 -16.55 10.45 -25.22
CA THR A 174 -15.48 11.44 -25.35
C THR A 174 -14.64 11.58 -24.07
N HIS A 175 -15.15 11.08 -22.95
CA HIS A 175 -14.48 11.05 -21.66
C HIS A 175 -14.14 9.61 -21.23
N PRO A 176 -13.09 9.41 -20.41
CA PRO A 176 -12.80 8.09 -19.84
C PRO A 176 -13.98 7.56 -19.04
N PHE A 177 -14.38 6.31 -19.30
CA PHE A 177 -15.40 5.64 -18.50
C PHE A 177 -14.94 5.51 -17.04
N SER A 178 -15.86 5.70 -16.10
CA SER A 178 -15.48 5.61 -14.69
C SER A 178 -15.03 4.19 -14.34
N TYR A 179 -14.05 4.09 -13.45
CA TYR A 179 -13.56 2.80 -12.94
C TYR A 179 -14.71 1.91 -12.43
N SER A 180 -15.70 2.50 -11.75
CA SER A 180 -16.86 1.77 -11.21
C SER A 180 -17.74 1.18 -12.30
N GLU A 181 -18.06 1.94 -13.35
CA GLU A 181 -18.88 1.48 -14.47
C GLU A 181 -18.19 0.37 -15.25
N VAL A 182 -16.91 0.55 -15.58
CA VAL A 182 -16.10 -0.46 -16.29
C VAL A 182 -16.01 -1.74 -15.47
N THR A 183 -15.79 -1.63 -14.16
CA THR A 183 -15.71 -2.79 -13.25
C THR A 183 -17.03 -3.54 -13.21
N LYS A 184 -18.15 -2.84 -13.02
CA LYS A 184 -19.48 -3.46 -12.99
C LYS A 184 -19.82 -4.16 -14.31
N ALA A 185 -19.54 -3.53 -15.44
CA ALA A 185 -19.77 -4.11 -16.76
C ALA A 185 -18.91 -5.36 -16.99
N ALA A 186 -17.62 -5.30 -16.65
CA ALA A 186 -16.70 -6.43 -16.75
C ALA A 186 -17.13 -7.61 -15.87
N GLU A 187 -17.58 -7.37 -14.64
CA GLU A 187 -18.05 -8.43 -13.75
C GLU A 187 -19.35 -9.10 -14.26
N GLN A 188 -20.25 -8.34 -14.88
CA GLN A 188 -21.45 -8.89 -15.52
C GLN A 188 -21.11 -9.76 -16.74
N LEU A 189 -20.15 -9.32 -17.57
CA LEU A 189 -19.70 -10.07 -18.74
C LEU A 189 -18.96 -11.36 -18.38
N LEU A 190 -18.20 -11.33 -17.28
CA LEU A 190 -17.40 -12.47 -16.79
C LEU A 190 -18.12 -13.30 -15.72
N CYS A 191 -19.41 -13.04 -15.49
CA CYS A 191 -20.20 -13.74 -14.47
C CYS A 191 -20.26 -15.24 -14.76
N ARG A 192 -20.02 -16.03 -13.72
CA ARG A 192 -19.96 -17.50 -13.78
C ARG A 192 -21.33 -18.16 -13.74
N ASP A 193 -22.28 -17.55 -13.04
CA ASP A 193 -23.65 -18.05 -12.86
C ASP A 193 -24.54 -17.55 -14.00
N ARG A 194 -24.14 -17.91 -15.21
CA ARG A 194 -24.98 -17.74 -16.39
C ARG A 194 -25.96 -18.91 -16.45
N PHE A 195 -27.24 -18.63 -16.67
CA PHE A 195 -28.26 -19.70 -16.75
C PHE A 195 -27.96 -20.71 -17.87
N ASP A 196 -27.15 -20.29 -18.84
CA ASP A 196 -26.67 -21.00 -20.01
C ASP A 196 -25.20 -21.47 -19.91
N ALA A 197 -24.58 -21.40 -18.73
CA ALA A 197 -23.27 -22.02 -18.51
C ALA A 197 -23.45 -23.54 -18.25
N GLU A 198 -23.00 -24.39 -19.19
CA GLU A 198 -22.93 -25.85 -19.05
C GLU A 198 -21.92 -26.31 -18.00
#